data_AF-A0A9D9AI33-F1
#
_entry.id   AF-A0A9D9AI33-F1
#
_cell.length_a   1.000
_cell.length_b   1.000
_cell.length_c   1.000
_cell.angle_alpha   90.00
_cell.angle_beta   90.00
_cell.angle_gamma   90.00
#
_symmetry.space_group_name_H-M   'P 1'
#
loop_
_entity.id
_entity.type
_entity.pdbx_description
1 polymer ?
#
loop_
_entity_poly.entity_id
_entity_poly.type
_entity_poly.pdbx_seq_one_letter_code
_entity_poly.pdbx_strand_id
1 'polypeptide(L)' 'MGTSRRIQVGIVGCGPAGLLLSQLLHVNGIESVILERRDRAYVEGRIRAGVLEQGTVDLL' A
#
# COMPACT_ATOMS: atom_id res chain seq x y z
N MET A 1 -16.03 -9.66 20.11
CA MET A 1 -14.71 -10.06 20.66
C MET A 1 -13.71 -9.95 19.53
N GLY A 2 -12.85 -8.93 19.54
CA GLY A 2 -11.82 -8.77 18.50
C GLY A 2 -10.65 -9.70 18.81
N THR A 3 -10.38 -10.67 17.95
CA THR A 3 -9.12 -11.41 18.00
C THR A 3 -7.99 -10.42 17.72
N SER A 4 -7.12 -10.18 18.70
CA SER A 4 -5.94 -9.33 18.52
C SER A 4 -4.99 -9.98 17.50
N ARG A 5 -5.10 -9.58 16.24
CA ARG A 5 -4.12 -9.95 15.20
C ARG A 5 -2.90 -9.04 15.36
N ARG A 6 -1.75 -9.62 15.72
CA ARG A 6 -0.48 -8.90 15.77
C ARG A 6 0.05 -8.77 14.35
N ILE A 7 -0.02 -7.55 13.80
CA ILE A 7 0.61 -7.21 12.52
C ILE A 7 1.88 -6.42 12.81
N GLN A 8 2.97 -6.71 12.10
CA GLN A 8 4.23 -6.02 12.31
C GLN A 8 4.19 -4.56 11.81
N VAL A 9 3.50 -4.32 10.68
CA VAL A 9 3.45 -2.99 10.05
C VAL A 9 2.01 -2.58 9.71
N GLY A 10 1.58 -1.42 10.23
CA GLY A 10 0.36 -0.74 9.78
C GLY A 10 0.70 0.39 8.81
N ILE A 11 0.04 0.41 7.64
CA ILE A 11 0.20 1.42 6.59
C ILE A 11 -1.07 2.25 6.53
N VAL A 12 -0.95 3.58 6.59
CA VAL A 12 -2.10 4.50 6.50
C VAL A 12 -2.11 5.17 5.13
N GLY A 13 -3.13 4.84 4.33
CA GLY A 13 -3.34 5.32 2.97
C GLY A 13 -3.01 4.26 1.90
N CYS A 14 -3.94 4.03 0.97
CA CYS A 14 -3.79 3.04 -0.11
C CYS A 14 -3.45 3.66 -1.49
N GLY A 15 -2.76 4.79 -1.48
CA GLY A 15 -2.20 5.37 -2.71
C GLY A 15 -0.97 4.59 -3.25
N PRO A 16 -0.34 5.04 -4.34
CA PRO A 16 0.78 4.35 -4.97
C PRO A 16 1.91 4.00 -3.98
N ALA A 17 2.31 4.94 -3.11
CA ALA A 17 3.35 4.72 -2.12
C ALA A 17 2.99 3.66 -1.07
N GLY A 18 1.74 3.66 -0.59
CA GLY A 18 1.28 2.69 0.42
C GLY A 18 1.14 1.28 -0.16
N LEU A 19 0.64 1.17 -1.39
CA LEU A 19 0.55 -0.09 -2.12
C LEU A 19 1.93 -0.64 -2.46
N LEU A 20 2.85 0.21 -2.95
CA LEU A 20 4.23 -0.17 -3.22
C LEU A 20 4.93 -0.66 -1.95
N LEU A 21 4.83 0.08 -0.84
CA LEU A 21 5.41 -0.34 0.43
C LEU A 21 4.85 -1.70 0.88
N SER A 22 3.52 -1.90 0.81
CA SER A 22 2.91 -3.17 1.17
C SER A 22 3.43 -4.33 0.31
N GLN A 23 3.60 -4.11 -0.99
CA GLN A 23 4.19 -5.09 -1.89
C GLN A 23 5.65 -5.40 -1.54
N LEU A 24 6.48 -4.37 -1.29
CA LEU A 24 7.87 -4.55 -0.88
C LEU A 24 7.99 -5.32 0.44
N LEU A 25 7.14 -5.02 1.43
CA LEU A 25 7.09 -5.77 2.68
C LEU A 25 6.66 -7.22 2.44
N HIS A 26 5.68 -7.45 1.58
CA HIS A 26 5.20 -8.79 1.23
C HIS A 26 6.31 -9.65 0.61
N VAL A 27 7.05 -9.14 -0.37
CA VAL A 27 8.16 -9.89 -1.01
C VAL A 27 9.34 -10.14 -0.06
N ASN A 28 9.47 -9.34 1.00
CA ASN A 28 10.45 -9.55 2.08
C ASN A 28 9.90 -10.40 3.25
N GLY A 29 8.70 -10.99 3.11
CA GLY A 29 8.10 -11.85 4.14
C GLY A 29 7.59 -11.11 5.37
N ILE A 30 7.37 -9.80 5.28
CA ILE A 30 6.88 -8.96 6.38
C ILE A 30 5.37 -8.77 6.26
N GLU A 31 4.63 -9.17 7.29
CA GLU A 31 3.18 -8.97 7.35
C GLU A 31 2.84 -7.49 7.55
N SER A 32 1.97 -6.97 6.67
CA SER A 32 1.48 -5.60 6.73
C SER A 32 -0.04 -5.53 6.55
N VAL A 33 -0.65 -4.46 7.09
CA VAL A 33 -2.06 -4.12 6.88
C VAL A 33 -2.18 -2.68 6.39
N ILE A 34 -3.01 -2.44 5.38
CA ILE A 34 -3.31 -1.10 4.87
C ILE A 34 -4.67 -0.64 5.38
N LEU A 35 -4.72 0.58 5.90
CA LEU A 35 -5.95 1.26 6.29
C LEU A 35 -6.19 2.44 5.35
N GLU A 36 -7.37 2.48 4.74
CA GLU A 36 -7.84 3.59 3.92
C GLU A 36 -9.21 4.04 4.43
N ARG A 37 -9.40 5.36 4.51
CA ARG A 37 -10.67 5.97 4.95
C ARG A 37 -11.70 5.99 3.82
N ARG A 38 -11.25 6.06 2.58
CA ARG A 38 -12.09 6.11 1.38
C ARG A 38 -12.39 4.71 0.86
N ASP A 39 -13.54 4.56 0.21
CA ASP A 39 -13.85 3.31 -0.47
C ASP A 39 -12.95 3.10 -1.69
N ARG A 40 -12.97 1.87 -2.18
CA ARG A 40 -12.17 1.44 -3.33
C ARG A 40 -12.48 2.25 -4.59
N ALA A 41 -13.76 2.53 -4.85
CA ALA A 41 -14.18 3.27 -6.05
C ALA A 41 -13.63 4.70 -6.06
N TYR A 42 -13.63 5.37 -4.90
CA TYR A 42 -13.03 6.69 -4.74
C TYR A 42 -11.52 6.65 -4.99
N VAL A 43 -10.82 5.64 -4.49
CA VAL A 43 -9.37 5.51 -4.64
C VAL A 43 -9.00 5.26 -6.10
N GLU A 44 -9.62 4.27 -6.73
CA GLU A 44 -9.36 3.88 -8.13
C GLU A 44 -9.72 5.02 -9.11
N GLY A 45 -10.75 5.81 -8.80
CA GLY A 45 -11.14 6.98 -9.59
C GLY A 45 -10.18 8.18 -9.52
N ARG A 46 -9.11 8.12 -8.70
CA ARG A 46 -8.16 9.23 -8.51
C ARG A 46 -6.79 8.92 -9.13
N ILE A 47 -6.74 8.85 -10.47
CA ILE A 47 -5.46 8.85 -11.20
C ILE A 47 -4.79 10.22 -11.00
N ARG A 48 -3.77 10.28 -10.15
CA ARG A 48 -2.99 11.51 -9.85
C ARG A 48 -1.49 11.37 -10.16
N ALA A 49 -1.00 10.15 -10.33
CA ALA A 49 0.35 9.86 -10.80
C ALA A 49 0.27 9.45 -12.28
N GLY A 50 1.15 10.00 -13.12
CA GLY A 50 1.12 9.79 -14.57
C GLY A 50 2.47 9.45 -15.21
N VAL A 51 3.57 9.59 -14.48
CA VAL A 51 4.92 9.25 -14.95
C VAL A 51 5.63 8.46 -13.85
N LEU A 52 6.38 7.44 -14.26
CA LEU A 52 7.31 6.74 -13.40
C LEU A 52 8.72 7.16 -13.79
N GLU A 53 9.47 7.70 -12.84
CA GLU A 53 10.90 7.94 -13.00
C GLU A 53 11.65 6.61 -13.07
N GLN A 54 12.81 6.57 -13.74
CA GLN A 54 13.55 5.32 -13.97
C GLN A 54 13.81 4.53 -12.68
N GLY A 55 14.19 5.20 -11.59
CA GLY A 55 14.42 4.50 -10.31
C GLY A 55 13.16 3.86 -9.71
N THR A 56 11.96 4.32 -10.08
CA THR A 56 10.70 3.64 -9.69
C THR A 56 10.44 2.42 -10.57
N VAL A 57 10.83 2.48 -11.85
CA VAL A 57 10.76 1.34 -12.77
C VAL A 57 11.72 0.23 -12.32
N ASP A 58 12.95 0.58 -11.96
CA ASP A 58 13.96 -0.40 -11.52
C ASP A 58 13.58 -1.09 -10.19
N LEU A 59 12.71 -0.45 -9.40
CA LEU A 59 12.22 -0.96 -8.12
C LEU A 59 11.03 -1.94 -8.26
N LEU A 60 10.27 -1.84 -9.35
CA LEU A 60 9.05 -2.62 -9.62
C LEU A 60 9.35 -3.89 -10.42
#